data_AF-A0A2G9YTL7-F1
#
_entry.id   AF-A0A2G9YTL7-F1
#
_cell.length_a   1.000
_cell.length_b   1.000
_cell.length_c   1.000
_cell.angle_alpha   90.00
_cell.angle_beta   90.00
_cell.angle_gamma   90.00
#
_symmetry.space_group_name_H-M   'P 1'
#
loop_
_entity.id
_entity.type
_entity.pdbx_description
1 polymer ?
#
loop_
_entity_poly.entity_id
_entity_poly.type
_entity_poly.pdbx_seq_one_letter_code
_entity_poly.pdbx_strand_id
1 'polypeptide(L)'
;MDEKSLKIIKQMLDEAENNIKTVRKLMFDEQIQKQTQTLSSQGSGEVVEGVFNGEEMVGPDSKKYPIPANYASKSKLVVGDVLKLTILEDGSFVFKQIAPVERKKLIGILEQDAESKYQACIDNKRYNLLLASVTYFKGKAGDKITILLPKEGECDWAAVENIIPQ
;
A
#
# COMPACT_ATOMS: atom_id res chain seq x y z
N MET A 1 -0.15 39.36 18.10
CA MET A 1 -0.07 38.36 17.01
C MET A 1 -1.37 38.42 16.27
N ASP A 2 -1.36 38.94 15.05
CA ASP A 2 -2.58 39.14 14.27
C ASP A 2 -3.16 37.79 13.83
N GLU A 3 -4.48 37.64 13.90
CA GLU A 3 -5.20 36.41 13.55
C GLU A 3 -4.91 35.94 12.11
N LYS A 4 -4.70 36.90 11.21
CA LYS A 4 -4.24 36.67 9.83
C LYS A 4 -2.86 36.01 9.76
N SER A 5 -1.92 36.46 10.58
CA SER A 5 -0.55 35.95 10.63
C SER A 5 -0.51 34.52 11.18
N LEU A 6 -1.33 34.22 12.20
CA LEU A 6 -1.50 32.86 12.72
C LEU A 6 -2.09 31.90 11.67
N LYS A 7 -3.05 32.36 10.86
CA LYS A 7 -3.63 31.56 9.78
C LYS A 7 -2.62 31.24 8.67
N ILE A 8 -1.80 32.22 8.30
CA ILE A 8 -0.72 32.04 7.32
C ILE A 8 0.33 31.06 7.84
N ILE A 9 0.75 31.20 9.10
CA ILE A 9 1.73 30.29 9.73
C ILE A 9 1.20 28.86 9.75
N LYS A 10 -0.07 28.64 10.10
CA LYS A 10 -0.70 27.31 10.03
C LYS A 10 -0.70 26.74 8.62
N GLN A 11 -1.09 27.55 7.64
CA GLN A 11 -1.12 27.11 6.24
C GLN A 11 0.28 26.73 5.74
N MET A 12 1.31 27.50 6.08
CA MET A 12 2.71 27.17 5.75
C MET A 12 3.20 25.90 6.45
N LEU A 13 2.75 25.66 7.68
CA LEU A 13 3.09 24.44 8.42
C LEU A 13 2.45 23.21 7.77
N ASP A 14 1.16 23.27 7.44
CA ASP A 14 0.44 22.18 6.75
C ASP A 14 1.09 21.86 5.39
N GLU A 15 1.52 22.88 4.66
CA GLU A 15 2.21 22.72 3.37
C GLU A 15 3.59 22.07 3.55
N ALA A 16 4.36 22.47 4.56
CA ALA A 16 5.63 21.85 4.90
C ALA A 16 5.48 20.39 5.34
N GLU A 17 4.46 20.06 6.14
CA GLU A 17 4.17 18.68 6.54
C GLU A 17 3.80 17.79 5.35
N ASN A 18 2.96 18.30 4.44
CA ASN A 18 2.61 17.60 3.20
C ASN A 18 3.83 17.36 2.31
N ASN A 19 4.73 18.35 2.22
CA ASN A 19 5.98 18.21 1.48
C ASN A 19 6.89 17.15 2.11
N ILE A 20 7.05 17.14 3.44
CA ILE A 20 7.83 16.12 4.15
C ILE A 20 7.25 14.72 3.93
N LYS A 21 5.92 14.58 4.03
CA LYS A 21 5.23 13.31 3.75
C LYS A 21 5.50 12.83 2.33
N THR A 22 5.46 13.74 1.36
CA THR A 22 5.74 13.43 -0.05
C THR A 22 7.19 12.98 -0.24
N VAL A 23 8.16 13.67 0.37
CA VAL A 23 9.58 13.30 0.30
C VAL A 23 9.83 11.92 0.92
N ARG A 24 9.22 11.61 2.08
CA ARG A 24 9.34 10.28 2.71
C ARG A 24 8.79 9.18 1.82
N LYS A 25 7.65 9.42 1.17
CA LYS A 25 7.07 8.49 0.20
C LYS A 25 8.02 8.25 -0.97
N LEU A 26 8.58 9.32 -1.56
CA LEU A 26 9.55 9.20 -2.65
C LEU A 26 10.81 8.44 -2.23
N MET A 27 11.30 8.68 -1.01
CA MET A 27 12.42 7.92 -0.46
C MET A 27 12.09 6.44 -0.29
N PHE A 28 10.89 6.11 0.15
CA PHE A 28 10.44 4.74 0.29
C PHE A 28 10.26 4.05 -1.08
N ASP A 29 9.69 4.75 -2.06
CA ASP A 29 9.58 4.28 -3.44
C ASP A 29 10.98 4.05 -4.06
N GLU A 30 11.95 4.92 -3.79
CA GLU A 30 13.35 4.73 -4.22
C GLU A 30 14.01 3.52 -3.52
N GLN A 31 13.72 3.28 -2.24
CA GLN A 31 14.17 2.07 -1.53
C GLN A 31 13.57 0.80 -2.16
N ILE A 32 12.28 0.82 -2.51
CA ILE A 32 11.63 -0.28 -3.23
C ILE A 32 12.34 -0.53 -4.57
N GLN A 33 12.64 0.52 -5.34
CA GLN A 33 13.36 0.40 -6.61
C GLN A 33 14.76 -0.20 -6.44
N LYS A 34 15.52 0.22 -5.43
CA LYS A 34 16.85 -0.35 -5.11
C LYS A 34 16.76 -1.82 -4.72
N GLN A 35 15.77 -2.19 -3.92
CA GLN A 35 15.52 -3.60 -3.57
C GLN A 35 15.20 -4.43 -4.82
N THR A 36 14.42 -3.89 -5.75
CA THR A 36 14.13 -4.55 -7.01
C THR A 36 15.38 -4.75 -7.88
N GLN A 37 16.33 -3.82 -7.88
CA GLN A 37 17.59 -3.96 -8.63
C GLN A 37 18.52 -5.03 -8.06
N THR A 38 18.45 -5.30 -6.75
CA THR A 38 19.21 -6.40 -6.12
C THR A 38 18.62 -7.79 -6.37
N LEU A 39 17.36 -7.89 -6.82
CA LEU A 39 16.74 -9.15 -7.21
C LEU A 39 17.23 -9.52 -8.61
N SER A 40 18.33 -10.27 -8.68
CA SER A 40 18.96 -10.66 -9.95
C SER A 40 18.06 -11.52 -10.83
N SER A 41 17.97 -11.17 -12.11
CA SER A 41 17.33 -11.94 -13.18
C SER A 41 18.13 -13.21 -13.51
N GLN A 42 18.00 -14.26 -12.70
CA GLN A 42 18.46 -15.60 -13.06
C GLN A 42 17.26 -16.48 -13.41
N GLY A 43 16.96 -16.57 -14.70
CA GLY A 43 15.99 -17.55 -15.20
C GLY A 43 15.68 -17.37 -16.67
N SER A 44 16.13 -18.33 -17.49
CA SER A 44 15.66 -18.55 -18.86
C SER A 44 14.25 -19.16 -18.83
N GLY A 45 13.29 -18.33 -18.46
CA GLY A 45 11.85 -18.60 -18.34
C GLY A 45 11.17 -17.32 -17.89
N GLU A 46 9.88 -17.17 -18.21
CA GLU A 46 9.03 -15.97 -18.09
C GLU A 46 8.72 -15.52 -16.63
N VAL A 47 9.69 -15.71 -15.74
CA VAL A 47 9.60 -15.50 -14.31
C VAL A 47 10.23 -14.16 -13.94
N VAL A 48 9.49 -13.34 -13.22
CA VAL A 48 9.90 -12.00 -12.80
C VAL A 48 9.70 -11.87 -11.30
N GLU A 49 10.72 -11.43 -10.57
CA GLU A 49 10.59 -11.06 -9.15
C GLU A 49 10.35 -9.56 -9.04
N GLY A 50 9.53 -9.14 -8.09
CA GLY A 50 9.21 -7.74 -7.90
C GLY A 50 8.57 -7.45 -6.55
N VAL A 51 8.39 -6.17 -6.26
CA VAL A 51 7.92 -5.69 -4.97
C VAL A 51 6.52 -5.11 -5.10
N PHE A 52 5.63 -5.47 -4.17
CA PHE A 52 4.27 -4.96 -4.15
C PHE A 52 4.23 -3.49 -3.70
N ASN A 53 3.55 -2.63 -4.46
CA ASN A 53 3.43 -1.19 -4.15
C ASN A 53 2.07 -0.78 -3.54
N GLY A 54 1.16 -1.73 -3.35
CA GLY A 54 -0.21 -1.48 -2.87
C GLY A 54 -1.30 -1.88 -3.85
N GLU A 55 -1.02 -1.86 -5.15
CA GLU A 55 -1.94 -2.30 -6.22
C GLU A 55 -1.23 -3.19 -7.27
N GLU A 56 0.03 -2.93 -7.53
CA GLU A 56 0.83 -3.54 -8.60
C GLU A 56 2.11 -4.18 -8.02
N MET A 57 2.67 -5.13 -8.76
CA MET A 57 4.04 -5.60 -8.54
C MET A 57 4.99 -4.77 -9.41
N VAL A 58 6.01 -4.18 -8.79
CA VAL A 58 7.08 -3.46 -9.49
C VAL A 58 8.26 -4.41 -9.66
N GLY A 59 8.46 -4.89 -10.89
CA GLY A 59 9.60 -5.72 -11.29
C GLY A 59 10.82 -4.88 -11.70
N PRO A 60 11.89 -5.53 -12.18
CA PRO A 60 13.12 -4.87 -12.62
C PRO A 60 12.83 -3.83 -13.69
N ASP A 61 13.68 -2.80 -13.78
CA ASP A 61 13.51 -1.66 -14.70
C ASP A 61 12.20 -0.87 -14.49
N SER A 62 11.65 -0.90 -13.27
CA SER A 62 10.41 -0.21 -12.90
C SER A 62 9.19 -0.67 -13.69
N LYS A 63 9.24 -1.87 -14.29
CA LYS A 63 8.10 -2.43 -15.01
C LYS A 63 7.01 -2.84 -14.02
N LYS A 64 5.80 -2.35 -14.26
CA LYS A 64 4.64 -2.60 -13.40
C LYS A 64 3.79 -3.74 -13.94
N TYR A 65 3.37 -4.61 -13.05
CA TYR A 65 2.51 -5.74 -13.33
C TYR A 65 1.25 -5.63 -12.45
N PRO A 66 0.06 -5.46 -13.04
CA PRO A 66 -1.16 -5.33 -12.25
C PRO A 66 -1.47 -6.63 -11.51
N ILE A 67 -1.76 -6.54 -10.22
CA ILE A 67 -2.11 -7.70 -9.41
C ILE A 67 -3.64 -7.79 -9.30
N PRO A 68 -4.24 -8.98 -9.48
CA PRO A 68 -5.66 -9.16 -9.23
C PRO A 68 -6.01 -8.78 -7.78
N ALA A 69 -6.96 -7.86 -7.61
CA ALA A 69 -7.38 -7.36 -6.30
C ALA A 69 -7.79 -8.49 -5.32
N ASN A 70 -8.37 -9.57 -5.84
CA ASN A 70 -8.74 -10.75 -5.06
C ASN A 70 -7.51 -11.49 -4.48
N TYR A 71 -6.44 -11.62 -5.26
CA TYR A 71 -5.20 -12.24 -4.80
C TYR A 71 -4.52 -11.37 -3.74
N ALA A 72 -4.43 -10.07 -4.00
CA ALA A 72 -3.86 -9.10 -3.05
C ALA A 72 -4.62 -9.06 -1.72
N SER A 73 -5.96 -9.08 -1.79
CA SER A 73 -6.84 -9.15 -0.62
C SER A 73 -6.70 -10.46 0.17
N LYS A 74 -6.81 -11.61 -0.50
CA LYS A 74 -6.74 -12.93 0.16
C LYS A 74 -5.38 -13.19 0.81
N SER A 75 -4.31 -12.76 0.15
CA SER A 75 -2.94 -12.92 0.65
C SER A 75 -2.55 -11.83 1.66
N LYS A 76 -3.41 -10.83 1.89
CA LYS A 76 -3.16 -9.66 2.75
C LYS A 76 -1.81 -9.01 2.43
N LEU A 77 -1.56 -8.75 1.15
CA LEU A 77 -0.29 -8.19 0.68
C LEU A 77 -0.06 -6.80 1.26
N VAL A 78 1.12 -6.57 1.79
CA VAL A 78 1.57 -5.29 2.36
C VAL A 78 2.62 -4.69 1.44
N VAL A 79 2.61 -3.36 1.29
CA VAL A 79 3.62 -2.64 0.50
C VAL A 79 5.03 -3.06 0.95
N GLY A 80 5.88 -3.42 0.00
CA GLY A 80 7.21 -3.97 0.24
C GLY A 80 7.30 -5.49 0.16
N ASP A 81 6.16 -6.22 0.20
CA ASP A 81 6.17 -7.68 0.04
C ASP A 81 6.78 -8.07 -1.33
N VAL A 82 7.71 -9.04 -1.32
CA VAL A 82 8.34 -9.55 -2.54
C VAL A 82 7.51 -10.68 -3.11
N LEU A 83 7.23 -10.56 -4.40
CA LEU A 83 6.42 -11.46 -5.20
C LEU A 83 7.25 -12.05 -6.33
N LYS A 84 6.89 -13.27 -6.70
CA LYS A 84 7.32 -13.94 -7.93
C LYS A 84 6.13 -14.00 -8.88
N LEU A 85 6.26 -13.36 -10.02
CA LEU A 85 5.39 -13.52 -11.18
C LEU A 85 5.95 -14.65 -12.05
N THR A 86 5.08 -15.56 -12.46
CA THR A 86 5.33 -16.52 -13.54
C THR A 86 4.34 -16.20 -14.65
N ILE A 87 4.85 -15.86 -15.83
CA ILE A 87 4.04 -15.72 -17.03
C ILE A 87 3.98 -17.12 -17.68
N LEU A 88 2.78 -17.56 -18.00
CA LEU A 88 2.52 -18.85 -18.63
C LEU A 88 2.52 -18.68 -20.16
N GLU A 89 2.70 -19.78 -20.90
CA GLU A 89 2.73 -19.76 -22.37
C GLU A 89 1.43 -19.23 -23.01
N ASP A 90 0.32 -19.24 -22.27
CA ASP A 90 -0.98 -18.67 -22.67
C ASP A 90 -1.09 -17.15 -22.38
N GLY A 91 -0.04 -16.54 -21.82
CA GLY A 91 0.01 -15.15 -21.39
C GLY A 91 -0.59 -14.88 -20.00
N SER A 92 -1.05 -15.90 -19.28
CA SER A 92 -1.63 -15.75 -17.94
C SER A 92 -0.56 -15.43 -16.89
N PHE A 93 -0.91 -14.58 -15.93
CA PHE A 93 -0.04 -14.20 -14.82
C PHE A 93 -0.34 -14.99 -13.56
N VAL A 94 0.67 -15.67 -13.03
CA VAL A 94 0.60 -16.37 -11.74
C VAL A 94 1.52 -15.67 -10.75
N PHE A 95 0.93 -15.06 -9.71
CA PHE A 95 1.68 -14.41 -8.64
C PHE A 95 1.81 -15.34 -7.44
N LYS A 96 2.99 -15.34 -6.83
CA LYS A 96 3.27 -16.01 -5.55
C LYS A 96 4.05 -15.08 -4.64
N GLN A 97 3.60 -14.91 -3.40
CA GLN A 97 4.40 -14.24 -2.38
C GLN A 97 5.58 -15.11 -2.00
N ILE A 98 6.79 -14.54 -2.04
CA ILE A 98 8.04 -15.24 -1.74
C ILE A 98 8.76 -14.68 -0.52
N ALA A 99 8.64 -13.37 -0.23
CA ALA A 99 9.16 -12.80 1.01
C ALA A 99 8.22 -11.72 1.56
N PRO A 100 7.53 -11.97 2.69
CA PRO A 100 6.74 -10.95 3.36
C PRO A 100 7.64 -9.98 4.15
N VAL A 101 7.28 -8.70 4.21
CA VAL A 101 7.95 -7.72 5.07
C VAL A 101 7.48 -7.81 6.52
N GLU A 102 8.26 -7.27 7.45
CA GLU A 102 7.79 -7.07 8.83
C GLU A 102 6.59 -6.12 8.86
N ARG A 103 5.55 -6.47 9.61
CA ARG A 103 4.27 -5.76 9.63
C ARG A 103 3.95 -5.21 11.00
N LYS A 104 3.35 -4.03 11.05
CA LYS A 104 2.70 -3.48 12.26
C LYS A 104 1.19 -3.48 12.08
N LYS A 105 0.48 -3.72 13.18
CA LYS A 105 -0.97 -3.70 13.23
C LYS A 105 -1.43 -2.37 13.81
N LEU A 106 -2.39 -1.73 13.15
CA LEU A 106 -3.06 -0.55 13.66
C LEU A 106 -4.56 -0.73 13.59
N ILE A 107 -5.27 -0.12 14.55
CA ILE A 107 -6.72 -0.13 14.61
C ILE A 107 -7.18 1.27 14.24
N GLY A 108 -8.10 1.35 13.29
CA GLY A 108 -8.68 2.60 12.82
C GLY A 108 -10.18 2.48 12.59
N ILE A 109 -10.74 3.52 11.99
CA ILE A 109 -12.12 3.56 11.54
C ILE A 109 -12.16 3.43 10.02
N LEU A 110 -13.04 2.58 9.51
CA LEU A 110 -13.29 2.46 8.09
C LEU A 110 -14.08 3.68 7.61
N GLU A 111 -13.53 4.41 6.66
CA GLU A 111 -14.16 5.54 5.97
C GLU A 111 -14.33 5.21 4.49
N GLN A 112 -15.28 5.89 3.85
CA GLN A 112 -15.47 5.84 2.42
C GLN A 112 -15.38 7.28 1.88
N ASP A 113 -14.49 7.49 0.91
CA ASP A 113 -14.31 8.78 0.27
C ASP A 113 -15.43 9.05 -0.76
N ALA A 114 -15.52 10.30 -1.25
CA ALA A 114 -16.51 10.75 -2.23
C ALA A 114 -16.50 9.92 -3.54
N GLU A 115 -15.37 9.33 -3.90
CA GLU A 115 -15.21 8.43 -5.05
C GLU A 115 -15.56 6.96 -4.75
N SER A 116 -16.22 6.68 -3.62
CA SER A 116 -16.54 5.32 -3.16
C SER A 116 -15.32 4.42 -2.86
N LYS A 117 -14.12 5.01 -2.73
CA LYS A 117 -12.90 4.32 -2.30
C LYS A 117 -12.90 4.17 -0.77
N TYR A 118 -12.49 3.01 -0.28
CA TYR A 118 -12.40 2.75 1.15
C TYR A 118 -11.02 3.13 1.70
N GLN A 119 -11.02 3.77 2.86
CA GLN A 119 -9.82 4.20 3.56
C GLN A 119 -9.91 3.86 5.05
N ALA A 120 -8.78 3.53 5.68
CA ALA A 120 -8.68 3.44 7.13
C ALA A 120 -8.15 4.76 7.69
N CYS A 121 -8.90 5.37 8.61
CA CYS A 121 -8.53 6.60 9.31
C CYS A 121 -7.93 6.26 10.68
N ILE A 122 -6.68 6.65 10.92
CA ILE A 122 -5.91 6.43 12.16
C ILE A 122 -5.13 7.70 12.47
N ASP A 123 -5.36 8.33 13.63
CA ASP A 123 -4.61 9.49 14.12
C ASP A 123 -4.32 10.56 13.03
N ASN A 124 -5.38 10.99 12.33
CA ASN A 124 -5.33 11.92 11.19
C ASN A 124 -4.64 11.44 9.90
N LYS A 125 -4.14 10.20 9.84
CA LYS A 125 -3.63 9.57 8.61
C LYS A 125 -4.71 8.68 7.99
N ARG A 126 -4.85 8.78 6.67
CA ARG A 126 -5.71 7.92 5.86
C ARG A 126 -4.86 6.95 5.05
N TYR A 127 -5.23 5.68 5.07
CA TYR A 127 -4.60 4.63 4.29
C TYR A 127 -5.64 4.01 3.34
N ASN A 128 -5.32 3.96 2.06
CA ASN A 128 -6.11 3.31 1.03
C ASN A 128 -6.19 1.81 1.29
N LEU A 129 -7.39 1.26 1.10
CA LEU A 129 -7.68 -0.15 1.26
C LEU A 129 -8.11 -0.75 -0.06
N LEU A 130 -7.76 -2.01 -0.27
CA LEU A 130 -8.28 -2.77 -1.40
C LEU A 130 -9.79 -2.99 -1.22
N LEU A 131 -10.58 -2.58 -2.22
CA LEU A 131 -12.03 -2.78 -2.25
C LEU A 131 -12.41 -4.25 -2.04
N ALA A 132 -11.66 -5.17 -2.65
CA ALA A 132 -11.85 -6.61 -2.51
C ALA A 132 -11.68 -7.10 -1.07
N SER A 133 -10.89 -6.40 -0.23
CA SER A 133 -10.73 -6.73 1.18
C SER A 133 -11.94 -6.25 1.98
N VAL A 134 -12.39 -5.02 1.76
CA VAL A 134 -13.53 -4.47 2.48
C VAL A 134 -14.82 -5.23 2.17
N THR A 135 -15.05 -5.56 0.90
CA THR A 135 -16.23 -6.33 0.47
C THR A 135 -16.23 -7.76 1.00
N TYR A 136 -15.05 -8.41 1.09
CA TYR A 136 -14.91 -9.74 1.68
C TYR A 136 -15.33 -9.77 3.16
N PHE A 137 -14.89 -8.77 3.94
CA PHE A 137 -15.26 -8.63 5.35
C PHE A 137 -16.63 -7.96 5.57
N LYS A 138 -17.32 -7.55 4.48
CA LYS A 138 -18.61 -6.84 4.52
C LYS A 138 -18.59 -5.58 5.39
N GLY A 139 -17.45 -4.89 5.41
CA GLY A 139 -17.26 -3.68 6.22
C GLY A 139 -18.12 -2.51 5.73
N LYS A 140 -18.59 -1.71 6.67
CA LYS A 140 -19.33 -0.47 6.44
C LYS A 140 -18.55 0.71 7.01
N ALA A 141 -18.77 1.89 6.42
CA ALA A 141 -18.20 3.12 6.97
C ALA A 141 -18.65 3.29 8.44
N GLY A 142 -17.70 3.55 9.33
CA GLY A 142 -17.89 3.59 10.78
C GLY A 142 -17.40 2.35 11.52
N ASP A 143 -17.21 1.20 10.85
CA ASP A 143 -16.71 -0.01 11.50
C ASP A 143 -15.27 0.14 11.98
N LYS A 144 -14.94 -0.57 13.06
CA LYS A 144 -13.54 -0.68 13.51
C LYS A 144 -12.78 -1.64 12.61
N ILE A 145 -11.66 -1.18 12.08
CA ILE A 145 -10.84 -1.97 11.16
C ILE A 145 -9.44 -2.17 11.72
N THR A 146 -8.92 -3.39 11.62
CA THR A 146 -7.51 -3.68 11.87
C THR A 146 -6.78 -3.78 10.55
N ILE A 147 -5.76 -2.95 10.37
CA ILE A 147 -4.94 -2.91 9.15
C ILE A 147 -3.51 -3.36 9.41
N LEU A 148 -2.87 -3.86 8.36
CA LEU A 148 -1.45 -4.18 8.31
C LEU A 148 -0.73 -3.14 7.47
N LEU A 149 0.35 -2.60 8.05
CA LEU A 149 1.28 -1.69 7.40
C LEU A 149 2.69 -2.27 7.49
N PRO A 150 3.62 -1.89 6.60
CA PRO A 150 5.01 -2.22 6.79
C PRO A 150 5.51 -1.57 8.08
N LYS A 151 6.34 -2.30 8.83
CA LYS A 151 6.94 -1.82 10.08
C LYS A 151 7.81 -0.61 9.81
N GLU A 152 8.61 -0.69 8.75
CA GLU A 152 9.49 0.37 8.25
C GLU A 152 8.87 1.06 7.02
N GLY A 153 9.11 2.37 6.88
CA GLY A 153 8.58 3.17 5.78
C GLY A 153 7.20 3.79 6.05
N GLU A 154 6.86 4.77 5.21
CA GLU A 154 5.51 5.34 5.12
C GLU A 154 4.91 4.96 3.77
N CYS A 155 3.69 4.45 3.77
CA CYS A 155 2.96 4.08 2.56
C CYS A 155 1.51 4.54 2.65
N ASP A 156 0.90 4.76 1.49
CA ASP A 156 -0.51 5.16 1.41
C ASP A 156 -1.47 3.96 1.39
N TRP A 157 -0.96 2.74 1.21
CA TRP A 157 -1.77 1.52 1.10
C TRP A 157 -1.63 0.63 2.31
N ALA A 158 -2.74 0.03 2.74
CA ALA A 158 -2.77 -0.92 3.83
C ALA A 158 -3.57 -2.17 3.49
N ALA A 159 -3.15 -3.32 4.03
CA ALA A 159 -3.91 -4.55 3.92
C ALA A 159 -4.92 -4.65 5.08
N VAL A 160 -6.12 -5.17 4.82
CA VAL A 160 -7.11 -5.40 5.88
C VAL A 160 -6.82 -6.74 6.55
N GLU A 161 -6.62 -6.73 7.86
CA GLU A 161 -6.51 -7.97 8.64
C GLU A 161 -7.88 -8.50 9.06
N ASN A 162 -8.71 -7.62 9.60
CA ASN A 162 -10.06 -7.92 10.08
C ASN A 162 -10.90 -6.64 10.20
N ILE A 163 -12.23 -6.79 10.15
CA ILE A 163 -13.20 -5.73 10.43
C ILE A 163 -14.08 -6.20 11.58
N ILE A 164 -14.25 -5.34 12.58
CA ILE A 164 -15.13 -5.54 13.72
C ILE A 164 -16.35 -4.62 13.50
N PRO A 165 -17.51 -5.20 13.16
CA PRO A 165 -18.74 -4.42 13.03
C PRO A 165 -19.05 -3.69 14.33
N GLN A 166 -19.50 -2.46 14.24
CA GLN A 166 -20.00 -1.71 15.40
C GLN A 166 -21.46 -2.03 15.70
#